data_AF-A0A2G6DAX3-F1
#
_entry.id   AF-A0A2G6DAX3-F1
#
_cell.length_a   1.000
_cell.length_b   1.000
_cell.length_c   1.000
_cell.angle_alpha   90.00
_cell.angle_beta   90.00
_cell.angle_gamma   90.00
#
_symmetry.space_group_name_H-M   'P 1'
#
loop_
_entity.id
_entity.type
_entity.pdbx_description
1 polymer ?
#
loop_
_entity_poly.entity_id
_entity_poly.type
_entity_poly.pdbx_seq_one_letter_code
_entity_poly.pdbx_strand_id
1 'polypeptide(L)'
;EHSGKMIADLNHIMAGGVSAQALFRGGNELPLGPKTDIRFGDVLRLTGPDAALSSVAKQLGGHIILPTMKSEVLYLALAMLIGYLVGIITITISGIPFAFGTSAGVIMAGVFVSYFRSCNPEFGGPVHEGARSFLQDFGLNTFVAVLSANVGSKVIAALGGDTIFWLAGIGTVAALLPPLIAFLVGIKVFGLNSVISDGAATGARNSTPGLNAIMEESNSSIAAVPYPVAYALTTVLALIGGYFSMILQ
;
A
#
# COMPACT_ATOMS: atom_id res chain seq x y z
N GLU A 1 13.42 28.63 8.52
CA GLU A 1 12.79 29.87 9.00
C GLU A 1 11.26 29.85 9.08
N HIS A 2 10.55 29.02 8.31
CA HIS A 2 9.07 29.04 8.27
C HIS A 2 8.38 27.89 9.05
N SER A 3 9.13 27.10 9.83
CA SER A 3 8.58 25.99 10.61
C SER A 3 7.61 26.50 11.68
N GLY A 4 6.37 26.01 11.68
CA GLY A 4 5.29 26.40 12.58
C GLY A 4 4.36 27.49 12.05
N LYS A 5 4.61 28.05 10.85
CA LYS A 5 3.69 29.02 10.23
C LYS A 5 2.49 28.33 9.60
N MET A 6 1.33 28.96 9.72
CA MET A 6 0.10 28.45 9.10
C MET A 6 0.09 28.73 7.60
N ILE A 7 -0.59 27.88 6.82
CA ILE A 7 -0.78 28.10 5.38
C ILE A 7 -1.42 29.46 5.10
N ALA A 8 -2.34 29.93 5.95
CA ALA A 8 -2.94 31.25 5.82
C ALA A 8 -1.91 32.40 5.86
N ASP A 9 -0.86 32.28 6.68
CA ASP A 9 0.20 33.29 6.80
C ASP A 9 1.18 33.26 5.61
N LEU A 10 1.17 32.16 4.86
CA LEU A 10 2.00 31.94 3.67
C LEU A 10 1.31 32.38 2.38
N ASN A 11 0.05 32.85 2.42
CA ASN A 11 -0.66 33.37 1.25
C ASN A 11 0.08 34.55 0.59
N HIS A 12 0.80 35.37 1.36
CA HIS A 12 1.63 36.45 0.82
C HIS A 12 2.87 35.94 0.07
N ILE A 13 3.35 34.75 0.43
CA ILE A 13 4.50 34.08 -0.20
C ILE A 13 4.03 33.32 -1.44
N MET A 14 2.85 32.68 -1.40
CA MET A 14 2.20 31.99 -2.53
C MET A 14 1.52 32.94 -3.53
N ALA A 15 2.04 34.17 -3.70
CA ALA A 15 1.53 35.12 -4.69
C ALA A 15 1.88 34.67 -6.14
N GLY A 16 1.04 35.05 -7.11
CA GLY A 16 1.32 34.80 -8.55
C GLY A 16 0.68 33.54 -9.13
N GLY A 17 -0.46 33.08 -8.60
CA GLY A 17 -1.21 31.94 -9.14
C GLY A 17 -0.69 30.57 -8.71
N VAL A 18 0.04 30.51 -7.60
CA VAL A 18 0.48 29.26 -6.97
C VAL A 18 -0.58 28.81 -5.97
N SER A 19 -1.02 27.55 -6.08
CA SER A 19 -1.96 26.92 -5.16
C SER A 19 -1.33 25.67 -4.55
N ALA A 20 -1.56 25.46 -3.25
CA ALA A 20 -1.19 24.23 -2.57
C ALA A 20 -2.27 23.16 -2.81
N GLN A 21 -1.87 22.03 -3.39
CA GLN A 21 -2.76 20.91 -3.68
C GLN A 21 -2.73 19.83 -2.62
N ALA A 22 -1.56 19.54 -2.05
CA ALA A 22 -1.41 18.55 -0.98
C ALA A 22 -0.23 18.91 -0.05
N LEU A 23 -0.32 18.45 1.20
CA LEU A 23 0.76 18.51 2.19
C LEU A 23 1.03 17.10 2.69
N PHE A 24 2.27 16.65 2.64
CA PHE A 24 2.66 15.34 3.19
C PHE A 24 3.61 15.53 4.37
N ARG A 25 3.31 14.83 5.48
CA ARG A 25 4.18 14.77 6.67
C ARG A 25 4.51 13.32 6.97
N GLY A 26 5.78 12.96 6.87
CA GLY A 26 6.22 11.57 7.06
C GLY A 26 5.55 10.59 6.09
N GLY A 27 5.22 11.04 4.88
CA GLY A 27 4.55 10.22 3.84
C GLY A 27 3.02 10.16 3.93
N ASN A 28 2.40 10.68 4.99
CA ASN A 28 0.94 10.78 5.10
C ASN A 28 0.45 12.12 4.57
N GLU A 29 -0.58 12.09 3.73
CA GLU A 29 -1.28 13.30 3.28
C GLU A 29 -2.07 13.90 4.44
N LEU A 30 -1.85 15.18 4.71
CA LEU A 30 -2.55 15.96 5.71
C LEU A 30 -3.64 16.81 5.05
N PRO A 31 -4.83 16.93 5.67
CA PRO A 31 -5.86 17.81 5.16
C PRO A 31 -5.35 19.25 5.12
N LEU A 32 -5.43 19.85 3.95
CA LEU A 32 -5.08 21.25 3.73
C LEU A 32 -6.17 22.14 4.28
N GLY A 33 -5.84 22.89 5.33
CA GLY A 33 -6.69 23.92 5.88
C GLY A 33 -5.89 25.20 6.13
N PRO A 34 -6.56 26.34 6.30
CA PRO A 34 -5.89 27.62 6.60
C PRO A 34 -5.10 27.57 7.91
N LYS A 35 -5.47 26.68 8.84
CA LYS A 35 -4.81 26.46 10.13
C LYS A 35 -3.72 25.37 10.10
N THR A 36 -3.50 24.71 8.96
CA THR A 36 -2.48 23.66 8.86
C THR A 36 -1.10 24.30 9.00
N ASP A 37 -0.30 23.81 9.93
CA ASP A 37 1.06 24.28 10.18
C ASP A 37 2.06 23.57 9.26
N ILE A 38 2.98 24.31 8.67
CA ILE A 38 4.08 23.72 7.90
C ILE A 38 5.29 23.51 8.80
N ARG A 39 5.85 22.31 8.81
CA ARG A 39 7.04 21.94 9.58
C ARG A 39 8.20 21.57 8.67
N PHE A 40 9.40 21.62 9.25
CA PHE A 40 10.59 21.12 8.58
C PHE A 40 10.44 19.62 8.29
N GLY A 41 10.72 19.22 7.05
CA GLY A 41 10.52 17.84 6.57
C GLY A 41 9.15 17.56 5.95
N ASP A 42 8.24 18.53 5.94
CA ASP A 42 7.00 18.42 5.17
C ASP A 42 7.27 18.57 3.66
N VAL A 43 6.50 17.85 2.85
CA VAL A 43 6.52 17.97 1.39
C VAL A 43 5.24 18.65 0.94
N LEU A 44 5.35 19.84 0.37
CA LEU A 44 4.21 20.55 -0.23
C LEU A 44 4.14 20.28 -1.73
N ARG A 45 2.95 19.91 -2.20
CA ARG A 45 2.64 19.87 -3.62
C ARG A 45 2.01 21.20 -4.01
N LEU A 46 2.73 21.95 -4.85
CA LEU A 46 2.32 23.25 -5.34
C LEU A 46 2.04 23.17 -6.85
N THR A 47 1.08 23.95 -7.33
CA THR A 47 0.76 24.07 -8.75
C THR A 47 0.67 25.54 -9.14
N GLY A 48 1.32 25.92 -10.23
CA GLY A 48 1.36 27.30 -10.72
C GLY A 48 2.44 27.48 -11.79
N PRO A 49 2.68 28.73 -12.25
CA PRO A 49 3.73 29.03 -13.22
C PRO A 49 5.14 28.75 -12.67
N ASP A 50 6.04 28.21 -13.50
CA ASP A 50 7.41 27.82 -13.10
C ASP A 50 8.20 28.93 -12.38
N ALA A 51 8.07 30.17 -12.87
CA ALA A 51 8.72 31.33 -12.28
C ALA A 51 8.21 31.63 -10.86
N ALA A 52 6.91 31.46 -10.62
CA ALA A 52 6.29 31.66 -9.31
C ALA A 52 6.66 30.52 -8.36
N LEU A 53 6.66 29.26 -8.84
CA LEU A 53 7.10 28.10 -8.06
C LEU A 53 8.56 28.25 -7.60
N SER A 54 9.46 28.71 -8.47
CA SER A 54 10.88 28.97 -8.14
C SER A 54 11.06 30.03 -7.06
N SER A 55 10.25 31.10 -7.11
CA SER A 55 10.25 32.15 -6.08
C SER A 55 9.76 31.62 -4.74
N VAL A 56 8.63 30.88 -4.73
CA VAL A 56 8.04 30.29 -3.52
C VAL A 56 8.98 29.28 -2.88
N ALA A 57 9.63 28.42 -3.67
CA ALA A 57 10.60 27.44 -3.14
C ALA A 57 11.80 28.12 -2.47
N LYS A 58 12.36 29.16 -3.08
CA LYS A 58 13.46 29.95 -2.48
C LYS A 58 13.02 30.62 -1.17
N GLN A 59 11.82 31.18 -1.12
CA GLN A 59 11.30 31.84 0.08
C GLN A 59 11.00 30.85 1.21
N LEU A 60 10.46 29.66 0.89
CA LEU A 60 10.22 28.60 1.88
C LEU A 60 11.52 27.92 2.36
N GLY A 61 12.64 28.15 1.67
CA GLY A 61 13.92 27.49 1.95
C GLY A 61 13.92 26.01 1.55
N GLY A 62 13.12 25.65 0.55
CA GLY A 62 12.97 24.28 0.04
C GLY A 62 13.54 24.11 -1.37
N HIS A 63 13.75 22.85 -1.76
CA HIS A 63 14.13 22.50 -3.13
C HIS A 63 12.90 22.08 -3.94
N ILE A 64 12.80 22.55 -5.18
CA ILE A 64 11.75 22.10 -6.10
C ILE A 64 12.09 20.68 -6.54
N ILE A 65 11.15 19.78 -6.32
CA ILE A 65 11.22 18.41 -6.80
C ILE A 65 10.13 18.27 -7.86
N LEU A 66 10.54 18.10 -9.11
CA LEU A 66 9.63 17.85 -10.21
C LEU A 66 9.28 16.36 -10.22
N PRO A 67 7.99 15.99 -10.08
CA PRO A 67 7.58 14.59 -10.17
C PRO A 67 7.87 14.09 -11.58
N THR A 68 8.68 13.03 -11.69
CA THR A 68 9.08 12.47 -12.99
C THR A 68 8.72 11.01 -13.05
N MET A 69 7.72 10.69 -13.88
CA MET A 69 7.23 9.31 -14.09
C MET A 69 8.32 8.31 -14.45
N LYS A 70 9.27 8.71 -15.31
CA LYS A 70 10.28 7.81 -15.88
C LYS A 70 11.26 7.30 -14.84
N SER A 71 11.74 8.17 -13.96
CA SER A 71 12.72 7.80 -12.93
C SER A 71 12.08 6.91 -11.87
N GLU A 72 10.85 7.22 -11.47
CA GLU A 72 10.18 6.49 -10.40
C GLU A 72 9.82 5.05 -10.74
N VAL A 73 9.27 4.82 -11.93
CA VAL A 73 8.97 3.46 -12.41
C VAL A 73 10.26 2.63 -12.49
N LEU A 74 11.35 3.24 -12.97
CA LEU A 74 12.65 2.58 -13.05
C LEU A 74 13.19 2.23 -11.65
N TYR A 75 13.17 3.16 -10.70
CA TYR A 75 13.64 2.91 -9.33
C TYR A 75 12.82 1.84 -8.62
N LEU A 76 11.49 1.86 -8.77
CA LEU A 76 10.62 0.86 -8.16
C LEU A 76 10.82 -0.52 -8.80
N ALA A 77 10.94 -0.59 -10.13
CA ALA A 77 11.25 -1.83 -10.83
C ALA A 77 12.61 -2.40 -10.40
N LEU A 78 13.64 -1.56 -10.28
CA LEU A 78 14.97 -1.97 -9.83
C LEU A 78 14.95 -2.46 -8.37
N ALA A 79 14.22 -1.77 -7.49
CA ALA A 79 14.04 -2.18 -6.10
C ALA A 79 13.35 -3.55 -6.01
N MET A 80 12.28 -3.76 -6.79
CA MET A 80 11.59 -5.07 -6.85
C MET A 80 12.48 -6.15 -7.43
N LEU A 81 13.28 -5.86 -8.47
CA LEU A 81 14.22 -6.81 -9.06
C LEU A 81 15.28 -7.24 -8.05
N ILE A 82 15.93 -6.27 -7.37
CA ILE A 82 16.94 -6.56 -6.35
C ILE A 82 16.32 -7.35 -5.20
N GLY A 83 15.14 -6.94 -4.72
CA GLY A 83 14.42 -7.65 -3.66
C GLY A 83 14.05 -9.08 -4.05
N TYR A 84 13.64 -9.30 -5.29
CA TYR A 84 13.37 -10.64 -5.83
C TYR A 84 14.64 -11.50 -5.86
N LEU A 85 15.75 -10.97 -6.38
CA LEU A 85 17.03 -11.68 -6.44
C LEU A 85 17.53 -12.06 -5.05
N VAL A 86 17.43 -11.14 -4.09
CA VAL A 86 17.77 -11.41 -2.68
C VAL A 86 16.82 -12.45 -2.08
N GLY A 87 15.53 -12.37 -2.37
CA GLY A 87 14.51 -13.28 -1.85
C GLY A 87 14.61 -14.72 -2.36
N ILE A 88 15.24 -14.95 -3.52
CA ILE A 88 15.54 -16.31 -4.03
C ILE A 88 16.63 -16.99 -3.20
N ILE A 89 17.54 -16.22 -2.59
CA ILE A 89 18.67 -16.79 -1.85
C ILE A 89 18.14 -17.64 -0.70
N THR A 90 18.47 -18.92 -0.75
CA THR A 90 18.13 -19.91 0.27
C THR A 90 19.41 -20.29 1.00
N ILE A 91 19.42 -20.10 2.31
CA ILE A 91 20.58 -20.42 3.17
C ILE A 91 20.21 -21.65 3.99
N THR A 92 20.98 -22.72 3.87
CA THR A 92 20.78 -23.92 4.69
C THR A 92 21.52 -23.76 6.01
N ILE A 93 20.78 -23.64 7.12
CA ILE A 93 21.36 -23.58 8.46
C ILE A 93 21.05 -24.91 9.16
N SER A 94 22.08 -25.63 9.59
CA SER A 94 21.96 -26.91 10.31
C SER A 94 21.08 -27.95 9.58
N GLY A 95 21.20 -28.04 8.26
CA GLY A 95 20.45 -29.00 7.43
C GLY A 95 19.01 -28.59 7.09
N ILE A 96 18.50 -27.48 7.64
CA ILE A 96 17.18 -26.94 7.31
C ILE A 96 17.36 -25.84 6.25
N PRO A 97 16.77 -25.99 5.04
CA PRO A 97 16.82 -24.94 4.03
C PRO A 97 15.95 -23.76 4.47
N PHE A 98 16.57 -22.65 4.85
CA PHE A 98 15.88 -21.41 5.18
C PHE A 98 15.80 -20.54 3.91
N ALA A 99 14.64 -20.51 3.28
CA ALA A 99 14.36 -19.61 2.17
C ALA A 99 13.82 -18.29 2.71
N PHE A 100 14.44 -17.18 2.32
CA PHE A 100 13.97 -15.85 2.70
C PHE A 100 12.59 -15.54 2.08
N GLY A 101 12.34 -16.10 0.89
CA GLY A 101 11.10 -15.94 0.16
C GLY A 101 11.14 -14.69 -0.73
N THR A 102 10.73 -14.87 -1.99
CA THR A 102 10.71 -13.80 -3.00
C THR A 102 9.84 -12.62 -2.57
N SER A 103 8.68 -12.90 -1.94
CA SER A 103 7.76 -11.87 -1.46
C SER A 103 8.37 -11.03 -0.33
N ALA A 104 9.03 -11.65 0.64
CA ALA A 104 9.67 -10.94 1.74
C ALA A 104 10.85 -10.09 1.27
N GLY A 105 11.67 -10.63 0.34
CA GLY A 105 12.78 -9.89 -0.26
C GLY A 105 12.32 -8.63 -1.02
N VAL A 106 11.26 -8.73 -1.81
CA VAL A 106 10.66 -7.60 -2.52
C VAL A 106 10.11 -6.54 -1.55
N ILE A 107 9.39 -6.95 -0.51
CA ILE A 107 8.84 -6.03 0.50
C ILE A 107 9.97 -5.29 1.23
N MET A 108 11.01 -6.00 1.69
CA MET A 108 12.12 -5.35 2.37
C MET A 108 12.87 -4.37 1.48
N ALA A 109 13.14 -4.73 0.22
CA ALA A 109 13.78 -3.83 -0.73
C ALA A 109 12.91 -2.58 -0.99
N GLY A 110 11.59 -2.76 -1.13
CA GLY A 110 10.64 -1.67 -1.27
C GLY A 110 10.63 -0.72 -0.07
N VAL A 111 10.59 -1.26 1.15
CA VAL A 111 10.66 -0.47 2.40
C VAL A 111 11.99 0.27 2.51
N PHE A 112 13.11 -0.42 2.23
CA PHE A 112 14.45 0.17 2.28
C PHE A 112 14.59 1.35 1.29
N VAL A 113 14.21 1.14 0.03
CA VAL A 113 14.27 2.18 -1.00
C VAL A 113 13.29 3.32 -0.71
N SER A 114 12.10 3.02 -0.19
CA SER A 114 11.13 4.04 0.24
C SER A 114 11.65 4.88 1.40
N TYR A 115 12.28 4.26 2.40
CA TYR A 115 12.89 4.97 3.53
C TYR A 115 14.06 5.84 3.07
N PHE A 116 14.97 5.29 2.27
CA PHE A 116 16.12 6.03 1.73
C PHE A 116 15.68 7.25 0.91
N ARG A 117 14.66 7.10 0.05
CA ARG A 117 14.09 8.22 -0.72
C ARG A 117 13.37 9.26 0.15
N SER A 118 12.77 8.83 1.26
CA SER A 118 12.14 9.74 2.22
C SER A 118 13.17 10.61 2.95
N CYS A 119 14.37 10.06 3.21
CA CYS A 119 15.49 10.81 3.78
C CYS A 119 16.26 11.64 2.73
N ASN A 120 16.26 11.22 1.46
CA ASN A 120 17.00 11.87 0.37
C ASN A 120 16.09 12.20 -0.83
N PRO A 121 15.27 13.27 -0.74
CA PRO A 121 14.29 13.61 -1.78
C PRO A 121 14.88 13.96 -3.14
N GLU A 122 16.16 14.33 -3.22
CA GLU A 122 16.89 14.53 -4.48
C GLU A 122 17.03 13.23 -5.30
N PHE A 123 16.95 12.07 -4.65
CA PHE A 123 17.03 10.77 -5.28
C PHE A 123 15.64 10.27 -5.73
N GLY A 124 15.01 11.05 -6.61
CA GLY A 124 13.76 10.66 -7.29
C GLY A 124 12.46 11.11 -6.61
N GLY A 125 12.51 11.97 -5.60
CA GLY A 125 11.32 12.68 -5.08
C GLY A 125 10.21 11.81 -4.47
N PRO A 126 9.09 12.43 -4.08
CA PRO A 126 7.86 11.73 -3.69
C PRO A 126 7.32 10.93 -4.88
N VAL A 127 6.77 9.74 -4.62
CA VAL A 127 6.23 8.88 -5.66
C VAL A 127 5.02 9.55 -6.35
N HIS A 128 5.06 9.67 -7.67
CA HIS A 128 3.96 10.07 -8.52
C HIS A 128 2.83 9.05 -8.41
N GLU A 129 1.70 9.51 -7.89
CA GLU A 129 0.51 8.69 -7.68
C GLU A 129 0.06 7.98 -8.95
N GLY A 130 0.09 8.65 -10.10
CA GLY A 130 -0.24 8.03 -11.39
C GLY A 130 0.67 6.84 -11.77
N ALA A 131 1.98 6.89 -11.47
CA ALA A 131 2.88 5.76 -11.72
C ALA A 131 2.60 4.61 -10.77
N ARG A 132 2.35 4.93 -9.49
CA ARG A 132 2.01 3.94 -8.48
C ARG A 132 0.71 3.22 -8.81
N SER A 133 -0.36 3.97 -9.10
CA SER A 133 -1.66 3.39 -9.45
C SER A 133 -1.56 2.56 -10.72
N PHE A 134 -0.87 3.06 -11.76
CA PHE A 134 -0.63 2.29 -12.98
C PHE A 134 0.10 0.96 -12.69
N LEU A 135 1.17 0.98 -11.90
CA LEU A 135 1.92 -0.23 -11.55
C LEU A 135 1.09 -1.20 -10.70
N GLN A 136 0.27 -0.67 -9.79
CA GLN A 136 -0.63 -1.47 -8.96
C GLN A 136 -1.71 -2.15 -9.81
N ASP A 137 -2.36 -1.41 -10.72
CA ASP A 137 -3.40 -1.92 -11.60
C ASP A 137 -2.83 -2.92 -12.61
N PHE A 138 -1.70 -2.59 -13.22
CA PHE A 138 -1.00 -3.48 -14.14
C PHE A 138 -0.58 -4.78 -13.43
N GLY A 139 0.01 -4.67 -12.25
CA GLY A 139 0.45 -5.80 -11.44
C GLY A 139 -0.72 -6.69 -11.03
N LEU A 140 -1.82 -6.10 -10.57
CA LEU A 140 -3.03 -6.82 -10.18
C LEU A 140 -3.67 -7.52 -11.38
N ASN A 141 -3.86 -6.83 -12.50
CA ASN A 141 -4.47 -7.41 -13.70
C ASN A 141 -3.62 -8.55 -14.27
N THR A 142 -2.29 -8.38 -14.30
CA THR A 142 -1.36 -9.43 -14.74
C THR A 142 -1.40 -10.63 -13.79
N PHE A 143 -1.42 -10.39 -12.48
CA PHE A 143 -1.54 -11.45 -11.48
C PHE A 143 -2.84 -12.24 -11.66
N VAL A 144 -3.99 -11.57 -11.81
CA VAL A 144 -5.28 -12.21 -12.04
C VAL A 144 -5.29 -13.02 -13.34
N ALA A 145 -4.71 -12.49 -14.42
CA ALA A 145 -4.61 -13.18 -15.71
C ALA A 145 -3.77 -14.47 -15.59
N VAL A 146 -2.60 -14.40 -14.97
CA VAL A 146 -1.70 -15.55 -14.78
C VAL A 146 -2.32 -16.57 -13.84
N LEU A 147 -2.92 -16.13 -12.73
CA LEU A 147 -3.61 -17.02 -11.78
C LEU A 147 -4.77 -17.75 -12.47
N SER A 148 -5.58 -17.03 -13.24
CA SER A 148 -6.71 -17.60 -13.99
C SER A 148 -6.24 -18.63 -15.02
N ALA A 149 -5.13 -18.36 -15.72
CA ALA A 149 -4.56 -19.32 -16.66
C ALA A 149 -4.02 -20.59 -15.98
N ASN A 150 -3.39 -20.46 -14.80
CA ASN A 150 -2.81 -21.60 -14.08
C ASN A 150 -3.85 -22.45 -13.32
N VAL A 151 -4.89 -21.80 -12.80
CA VAL A 151 -5.89 -22.44 -11.93
C VAL A 151 -7.19 -22.75 -12.67
N GLY A 152 -7.43 -22.16 -13.84
CA GLY A 152 -8.67 -22.32 -14.59
C GLY A 152 -9.01 -23.77 -14.94
N SER A 153 -8.04 -24.57 -15.38
CA SER A 153 -8.26 -26.00 -15.67
C SER A 153 -8.60 -26.80 -14.41
N LYS A 154 -7.98 -26.48 -13.27
CA LYS A 154 -8.28 -27.10 -11.96
C LYS A 154 -9.69 -26.74 -11.49
N VAL A 155 -10.13 -25.50 -11.72
CA VAL A 155 -11.50 -25.05 -11.41
C VAL A 155 -12.51 -25.81 -12.26
N ILE A 156 -12.29 -25.93 -13.58
CA ILE A 156 -13.19 -26.68 -14.47
C ILE A 156 -13.27 -28.16 -14.05
N ALA A 157 -12.14 -28.78 -13.70
CA ALA A 157 -12.11 -30.15 -13.22
C ALA A 157 -12.82 -30.32 -11.86
N ALA A 158 -12.64 -29.37 -10.94
CA ALA A 158 -13.30 -29.38 -9.63
C ALA A 158 -14.80 -29.10 -9.71
N LEU A 159 -15.24 -28.38 -10.75
CA LEU A 159 -16.65 -28.13 -11.06
C LEU A 159 -17.29 -29.28 -11.87
N GLY A 160 -16.54 -30.32 -12.23
CA GLY A 160 -17.08 -31.52 -12.88
C GLY A 160 -17.75 -32.48 -11.88
N GLY A 161 -19.02 -32.83 -12.12
CA GLY A 161 -19.76 -33.85 -11.36
C GLY A 161 -20.70 -33.33 -10.27
N ASP A 162 -21.27 -34.24 -9.47
CA ASP A 162 -22.26 -33.95 -8.40
C ASP A 162 -21.67 -33.14 -7.23
N THR A 163 -20.36 -33.04 -7.15
CA THR A 163 -19.62 -32.23 -6.18
C THR A 163 -19.75 -30.72 -6.41
N ILE A 164 -20.27 -30.27 -7.57
CA ILE A 164 -20.35 -28.84 -7.91
C ILE A 164 -21.22 -28.06 -6.93
N PHE A 165 -22.36 -28.62 -6.51
CA PHE A 165 -23.29 -27.96 -5.59
C PHE A 165 -22.72 -27.88 -4.18
N TRP A 166 -22.04 -28.93 -3.74
CA TRP A 166 -21.36 -28.94 -2.43
C TRP A 166 -20.15 -28.01 -2.41
N LEU A 167 -19.34 -28.00 -3.46
CA LEU A 167 -18.17 -27.14 -3.57
C LEU A 167 -18.56 -25.67 -3.68
N ALA A 168 -19.55 -25.34 -4.50
CA ALA A 168 -20.09 -23.99 -4.60
C ALA A 168 -20.73 -23.55 -3.28
N GLY A 169 -21.57 -24.40 -2.66
CA GLY A 169 -22.22 -24.08 -1.39
C GLY A 169 -21.23 -23.86 -0.25
N ILE A 170 -20.36 -24.83 0.01
CA ILE A 170 -19.36 -24.75 1.09
C ILE A 170 -18.34 -23.66 0.79
N GLY A 171 -17.87 -23.53 -0.45
CA GLY A 171 -16.90 -22.52 -0.85
C GLY A 171 -17.44 -21.10 -0.70
N THR A 172 -18.67 -20.84 -1.16
CA THR A 172 -19.31 -19.54 -1.02
C THR A 172 -19.56 -19.20 0.45
N VAL A 173 -20.07 -20.15 1.25
CA VAL A 173 -20.28 -19.92 2.68
C VAL A 173 -18.95 -19.69 3.39
N ALA A 174 -17.93 -20.48 3.13
CA ALA A 174 -16.61 -20.31 3.72
C ALA A 174 -15.90 -19.02 3.26
N ALA A 175 -16.21 -18.49 2.07
CA ALA A 175 -15.66 -17.24 1.59
C ALA A 175 -16.36 -16.01 2.18
N LEU A 176 -17.68 -16.05 2.37
CA LEU A 176 -18.48 -14.90 2.83
C LEU A 176 -18.64 -14.84 4.34
N LEU A 177 -18.87 -15.99 4.98
CA LEU A 177 -19.30 -16.04 6.37
C LEU A 177 -18.19 -15.58 7.35
N PRO A 178 -16.93 -16.04 7.25
CA PRO A 178 -15.88 -15.60 8.17
C PRO A 178 -15.56 -14.10 8.07
N PRO A 179 -15.41 -13.48 6.87
CA PRO A 179 -15.22 -12.04 6.77
C PRO A 179 -16.41 -11.24 7.30
N LEU A 180 -17.64 -11.70 7.03
CA LEU A 180 -18.85 -11.03 7.53
C LEU A 180 -18.93 -11.07 9.06
N ILE A 181 -18.64 -12.22 9.67
CA ILE A 181 -18.59 -12.35 11.13
C ILE A 181 -17.47 -11.47 11.69
N ALA A 182 -16.28 -11.49 11.10
CA ALA A 182 -15.16 -10.66 11.55
C ALA A 182 -15.50 -9.16 11.49
N PHE A 183 -16.17 -8.72 10.41
CA PHE A 183 -16.67 -7.36 10.27
C PHE A 183 -17.70 -7.00 11.34
N LEU A 184 -18.70 -7.85 11.55
CA LEU A 184 -19.74 -7.62 12.56
C LEU A 184 -19.16 -7.59 13.99
N VAL A 185 -18.19 -8.45 14.28
CA VAL A 185 -17.47 -8.45 15.55
C VAL A 185 -16.65 -7.16 15.72
N GLY A 186 -15.97 -6.72 14.66
CA GLY A 186 -15.24 -5.44 14.64
C GLY A 186 -16.12 -4.25 15.01
N ILE A 187 -17.31 -4.15 14.42
CA ILE A 187 -18.24 -3.06 14.73
C ILE A 187 -18.88 -3.24 16.10
N LYS A 188 -19.42 -4.42 16.40
CA LYS A 188 -20.34 -4.61 17.54
C LYS A 188 -19.63 -4.88 18.86
N VAL A 189 -18.47 -5.56 18.83
CA VAL A 189 -17.70 -5.91 20.04
C VAL A 189 -16.62 -4.87 20.29
N PHE A 190 -15.89 -4.47 19.25
CA PHE A 190 -14.76 -3.53 19.38
C PHE A 190 -15.13 -2.07 19.12
N GLY A 191 -16.37 -1.78 18.66
CA GLY A 191 -16.81 -0.41 18.42
C GLY A 191 -16.07 0.27 17.27
N LEU A 192 -15.50 -0.48 16.34
CA LEU A 192 -14.73 0.07 15.23
C LEU A 192 -15.64 0.78 14.23
N ASN A 193 -15.11 1.83 13.60
CA ASN A 193 -15.73 2.42 12.42
C ASN A 193 -15.83 1.35 11.31
N SER A 194 -16.92 1.37 10.53
CA SER A 194 -17.15 0.38 9.46
C SER A 194 -15.99 0.32 8.47
N VAL A 195 -15.43 1.46 8.05
CA VAL A 195 -14.32 1.54 7.10
C VAL A 195 -13.04 0.92 7.67
N ILE A 196 -12.79 1.09 8.98
CA ILE A 196 -11.65 0.47 9.67
C ILE A 196 -11.86 -1.04 9.80
N SER A 197 -13.08 -1.46 10.14
CA SER A 197 -13.42 -2.88 10.28
C SER A 197 -13.30 -3.62 8.94
N ASP A 198 -13.75 -3.01 7.84
CA ASP A 198 -13.60 -3.52 6.48
C ASP A 198 -12.14 -3.58 6.04
N GLY A 199 -11.34 -2.56 6.38
CA GLY A 199 -9.89 -2.55 6.16
C GLY A 199 -9.16 -3.68 6.90
N ALA A 200 -9.58 -3.97 8.13
CA ALA A 200 -9.04 -5.09 8.90
C ALA A 200 -9.45 -6.45 8.30
N ALA A 201 -10.72 -6.60 7.89
CA ALA A 201 -11.24 -7.83 7.29
C ALA A 201 -10.56 -8.14 5.94
N THR A 202 -10.32 -7.13 5.11
CA THR A 202 -9.58 -7.30 3.84
C THR A 202 -8.11 -7.61 4.08
N GLY A 203 -7.49 -7.04 5.11
CA GLY A 203 -6.14 -7.41 5.57
C GLY A 203 -6.05 -8.87 6.01
N ALA A 204 -7.01 -9.34 6.81
CA ALA A 204 -7.07 -10.74 7.25
C ALA A 204 -7.26 -11.73 6.09
N ARG A 205 -7.85 -11.28 4.98
CA ARG A 205 -8.00 -12.06 3.74
C ARG A 205 -6.87 -11.86 2.74
N ASN A 206 -5.86 -11.05 3.08
CA ASN A 206 -4.76 -10.68 2.19
C ASN A 206 -5.25 -10.13 0.83
N SER A 207 -6.38 -9.41 0.84
CA SER A 207 -7.07 -8.94 -0.36
C SER A 207 -6.83 -7.46 -0.61
N THR A 208 -5.72 -7.14 -1.28
CA THR A 208 -5.40 -5.79 -1.76
C THR A 208 -6.50 -5.20 -2.66
N PRO A 209 -7.14 -5.98 -3.57
CA PRO A 209 -8.24 -5.45 -4.39
C PRO A 209 -9.45 -5.05 -3.55
N GLY A 210 -9.77 -5.83 -2.51
CA GLY A 210 -10.84 -5.49 -1.58
C GLY A 210 -10.55 -4.19 -0.83
N LEU A 211 -9.32 -4.01 -0.36
CA LEU A 211 -8.89 -2.77 0.30
C LEU A 211 -9.05 -1.56 -0.63
N ASN A 212 -8.60 -1.68 -1.89
CA ASN A 212 -8.73 -0.61 -2.87
C ASN A 212 -10.20 -0.24 -3.11
N ALA A 213 -11.07 -1.24 -3.28
CA ALA A 213 -12.51 -1.00 -3.48
C ALA A 213 -13.15 -0.28 -2.28
N ILE A 214 -12.78 -0.62 -1.04
CA ILE A 214 -13.26 0.09 0.15
C ILE A 214 -12.75 1.52 0.20
N MET A 215 -11.48 1.76 -0.12
CA MET A 215 -10.91 3.12 -0.13
C MET A 215 -11.56 4.00 -1.19
N GLU A 216 -11.85 3.44 -2.36
CA GLU A 216 -12.54 4.13 -3.45
C GLU A 216 -13.99 4.48 -3.07
N GLU A 217 -14.73 3.52 -2.52
CA GLU A 217 -16.12 3.75 -2.10
C GLU A 217 -16.22 4.71 -0.90
N SER A 218 -15.35 4.54 0.10
CA SER A 218 -15.34 5.37 1.31
C SER A 218 -14.69 6.75 1.12
N ASN A 219 -14.00 6.98 -0.01
CA ASN A 219 -13.17 8.15 -0.26
C ASN A 219 -12.20 8.45 0.91
N SER A 220 -11.72 7.39 1.58
CA SER A 220 -10.92 7.51 2.79
C SER A 220 -9.80 6.47 2.83
N SER A 221 -8.57 6.94 3.07
CA SER A 221 -7.40 6.07 3.25
C SER A 221 -7.36 5.42 4.64
N ILE A 222 -8.31 5.70 5.54
CA ILE A 222 -8.31 5.17 6.91
C ILE A 222 -8.47 3.64 6.94
N ALA A 223 -9.06 3.04 5.90
CA ALA A 223 -9.15 1.58 5.73
C ALA A 223 -7.77 0.91 5.62
N ALA A 224 -6.75 1.62 5.12
CA ALA A 224 -5.41 1.06 4.96
C ALA A 224 -4.63 0.96 6.27
N VAL A 225 -5.05 1.66 7.32
CA VAL A 225 -4.36 1.68 8.63
C VAL A 225 -4.32 0.28 9.28
N PRO A 226 -5.45 -0.43 9.45
CA PRO A 226 -5.43 -1.75 10.08
C PRO A 226 -4.92 -2.89 9.17
N TYR A 227 -4.89 -2.68 7.85
CA TYR A 227 -4.60 -3.74 6.87
C TYR A 227 -3.27 -4.48 7.12
N PRO A 228 -2.11 -3.80 7.33
CA PRO A 228 -0.83 -4.48 7.50
C PRO A 228 -0.77 -5.34 8.77
N VAL A 229 -1.41 -4.88 9.84
CA VAL A 229 -1.43 -5.59 11.12
C VAL A 229 -2.24 -6.88 11.00
N ALA A 230 -3.43 -6.79 10.40
CA ALA A 230 -4.27 -7.96 10.16
C ALA A 230 -3.57 -8.96 9.24
N TYR A 231 -2.96 -8.51 8.14
CA TYR A 231 -2.20 -9.33 7.20
C TYR A 231 -1.05 -10.09 7.90
N ALA A 232 -0.26 -9.38 8.73
CA ALA A 232 0.87 -9.98 9.43
C ALA A 232 0.41 -11.07 10.41
N LEU A 233 -0.62 -10.77 11.20
CA LEU A 233 -1.20 -11.73 12.14
C LEU A 233 -1.74 -12.97 11.43
N THR A 234 -2.51 -12.80 10.36
CA THR A 234 -3.05 -13.95 9.61
C THR A 234 -1.97 -14.77 8.96
N THR A 235 -0.89 -14.15 8.47
CA THR A 235 0.25 -14.87 7.89
C THR A 235 0.95 -15.72 8.94
N VAL A 236 1.20 -15.18 10.14
CA VAL A 236 1.83 -15.93 11.25
C VAL A 236 0.92 -17.05 11.73
N LEU A 237 -0.38 -16.79 11.93
CA LEU A 237 -1.34 -17.80 12.35
C LEU A 237 -1.50 -18.91 11.31
N ALA A 238 -1.51 -18.58 10.02
CA ALA A 238 -1.55 -19.57 8.95
C ALA A 238 -0.29 -20.44 8.92
N LEU A 239 0.89 -19.84 9.15
CA LEU A 239 2.15 -20.59 9.24
C LEU A 239 2.12 -21.58 10.41
N ILE A 240 1.74 -21.11 11.60
CA ILE A 240 1.64 -21.94 12.82
C ILE A 240 0.59 -23.04 12.63
N GLY A 241 -0.59 -22.69 12.10
CA GLY A 241 -1.66 -23.65 11.81
C GLY A 241 -1.24 -24.71 10.79
N GLY A 242 -0.46 -24.31 9.76
CA GLY A 242 0.14 -25.23 8.80
C GLY A 242 1.10 -26.22 9.47
N TYR A 243 1.97 -25.75 10.37
CA TYR A 243 2.85 -26.63 11.14
C TYR A 243 2.07 -27.61 12.02
N PHE A 244 1.03 -27.16 12.74
CA PHE A 244 0.18 -28.05 13.52
C PHE A 244 -0.52 -29.09 12.64
N SER A 245 -1.04 -28.69 11.48
CA SER A 245 -1.67 -29.64 10.55
C SER A 245 -0.71 -30.69 10.01
N MET A 246 0.58 -30.35 9.82
CA MET A 246 1.60 -31.31 9.39
C MET A 246 2.00 -32.30 10.49
N ILE A 247 1.89 -31.93 11.77
CA ILE A 247 2.19 -32.80 12.92
C ILE A 247 1.01 -33.73 13.24
N LEU A 248 -0.22 -33.29 12.95
CA LEU A 248 -1.46 -34.04 13.20
C LEU A 248 -1.85 -35.02 12.07
N GLN A 249 -1.18 -34.96 10.91
CA GLN A 249 -1.29 -35.94 9.83
C GLN A 249 -0.33 -37.11 10.06
#